data_AF-A0A1Q3H3W8-F1
#
_entry.id   AF-A0A1Q3H3W8-F1
#
_cell.length_a   1.000
_cell.length_b   1.000
_cell.length_c   1.000
_cell.angle_alpha   90.00
_cell.angle_beta   90.00
_cell.angle_gamma   90.00
#
_symmetry.space_group_name_H-M   'P 1'
#
loop_
_entity.id
_entity.type
_entity.pdbx_description
1 polymer ?
#
loop_
_entity_poly.entity_id
_entity_poly.type
_entity_poly.pdbx_seq_one_letter_code
_entity_poly.pdbx_strand_id
1 'polypeptide(L)'
;MINAIPPKAISACHLPKVGTHFFSEKPVGYPNFVLSTNKNISIMMINKQTHLILHTIARYFLATIFLMYAFAKILGTQFTSQPQVWDKTIGQLSGFELTWFYFGYSYGYGIFIASTQIIASGLLFFRKTTRVGIVLYLSIITNILVLDFAYNIEGAKGMAIILTGLALFVLLSEFKGFYEFFIQKPALFKQEDNPKWLNKIRVSKFILIPLVFIGLFTFTFVLKNKYMSKNEFFGAWKVAQLKGKSGWNRIYFQSANTFSIRSGQNFQEIYSGKYKFDKASQTIWLQAFKTNDKNIDVLSVQEGQMYDLLKAKYQITEKELLLNGEGVNIKMEKVR
;
A
#
# COMPACT_ATOMS: atom_id res chain seq x y z
N MET A 1 -104.12 45.17 32.35
CA MET A 1 -103.27 46.36 32.14
C MET A 1 -102.31 46.07 30.99
N ILE A 2 -102.26 46.97 30.00
CA ILE A 2 -101.11 47.32 29.13
C ILE A 2 -100.40 46.18 28.35
N ASN A 3 -100.73 46.09 27.04
CA ASN A 3 -99.88 46.09 25.81
C ASN A 3 -98.54 45.32 25.79
N ALA A 4 -98.07 44.70 24.67
CA ALA A 4 -98.38 44.90 23.24
C ALA A 4 -98.12 43.65 22.33
N ILE A 5 -98.38 43.82 21.03
CA ILE A 5 -98.56 42.85 19.89
C ILE A 5 -98.10 43.59 18.60
N PRO A 6 -97.62 43.02 17.43
CA PRO A 6 -97.93 41.70 16.81
C PRO A 6 -96.75 40.73 16.37
N PRO A 7 -96.28 40.53 15.09
CA PRO A 7 -96.30 39.15 14.53
C PRO A 7 -95.13 38.59 13.65
N LYS A 8 -95.17 37.25 13.49
CA LYS A 8 -94.90 36.38 12.31
C LYS A 8 -93.95 36.81 11.16
N ALA A 9 -93.06 35.89 10.78
CA ALA A 9 -92.99 35.31 9.41
C ALA A 9 -92.30 33.93 9.42
N ILE A 10 -92.65 33.04 8.47
CA ILE A 10 -92.15 31.66 8.33
C ILE A 10 -91.73 31.44 6.86
N SER A 11 -90.57 30.80 6.60
CA SER A 11 -90.44 29.72 5.60
C SER A 11 -89.09 29.00 5.68
N ALA A 12 -89.01 27.79 5.14
CA ALA A 12 -87.84 26.91 5.15
C ALA A 12 -87.26 26.72 3.73
N CYS A 13 -86.04 26.18 3.60
CA CYS A 13 -85.79 25.09 2.63
C CYS A 13 -84.43 24.34 2.74
N HIS A 14 -84.53 23.03 2.50
CA HIS A 14 -83.60 22.09 1.83
C HIS A 14 -82.35 21.45 2.52
N LEU A 15 -82.58 20.16 2.87
CA LEU A 15 -81.72 18.96 2.91
C LEU A 15 -81.16 18.58 1.50
N PRO A 16 -80.35 17.49 1.24
CA PRO A 16 -80.14 16.19 1.96
C PRO A 16 -78.64 15.69 2.00
N LYS A 17 -78.21 14.44 2.33
CA LYS A 17 -78.53 13.29 3.25
C LYS A 17 -77.32 12.28 3.21
N VAL A 18 -77.32 11.23 4.06
CA VAL A 18 -76.55 9.93 3.98
C VAL A 18 -75.02 10.02 4.30
N GLY A 19 -74.29 9.08 4.92
CA GLY A 19 -74.53 7.72 5.48
C GLY A 19 -73.67 6.63 4.79
N THR A 20 -73.26 5.49 5.38
CA THR A 20 -73.22 5.05 6.81
C THR A 20 -72.33 3.79 6.94
N HIS A 21 -71.59 3.61 8.05
CA HIS A 21 -70.85 2.40 8.51
C HIS A 21 -69.78 1.73 7.61
N PHE A 22 -68.55 1.53 8.13
CA PHE A 22 -68.03 0.22 8.62
C PHE A 22 -66.58 0.34 9.15
N PHE A 23 -66.22 -0.43 10.19
CA PHE A 23 -64.84 -0.56 10.68
C PHE A 23 -64.10 -1.66 9.92
N SER A 24 -62.85 -1.41 9.53
CA SER A 24 -61.87 -2.43 9.12
C SER A 24 -60.46 -1.88 9.35
N GLU A 25 -59.68 -2.57 10.18
CA GLU A 25 -58.31 -2.17 10.52
C GLU A 25 -57.36 -2.35 9.34
N LYS A 26 -56.40 -1.43 9.20
CA LYS A 26 -55.28 -1.52 8.25
C LYS A 26 -53.96 -1.21 8.96
N PRO A 27 -52.84 -1.83 8.55
CA PRO A 27 -51.61 -1.85 9.32
C PRO A 27 -50.88 -0.50 9.36
N VAL A 28 -50.12 -0.30 10.43
CA VAL A 28 -49.34 0.90 10.73
C VAL A 28 -48.31 1.18 9.63
N GLY A 29 -48.38 2.37 9.02
CA GLY A 29 -47.42 2.82 8.02
C GLY A 29 -46.13 3.37 8.64
N TYR A 30 -44.99 3.09 7.99
CA TYR A 30 -43.72 3.72 8.31
C TYR A 30 -43.76 5.24 8.01
N PRO A 31 -43.06 6.08 8.80
CA PRO A 31 -43.07 7.52 8.59
C PRO A 31 -42.37 7.91 7.28
N ASN A 32 -43.09 8.62 6.41
CA ASN A 32 -42.52 9.22 5.20
C ASN A 32 -41.48 10.27 5.60
N PHE A 33 -40.20 10.00 5.32
CA PHE A 33 -39.12 10.96 5.50
C PHE A 33 -39.16 12.01 4.37
N VAL A 34 -40.10 12.96 4.48
CA VAL A 34 -40.21 14.10 3.56
C VAL A 34 -39.05 15.05 3.86
N LEU A 35 -37.96 14.90 3.09
CA LEU A 35 -36.91 15.89 3.06
C LEU A 35 -37.48 17.18 2.45
N SER A 36 -37.80 18.13 3.32
CA SER A 36 -38.10 19.51 2.95
C SER A 36 -36.92 20.06 2.14
N THR A 37 -37.11 20.18 0.83
CA THR A 37 -36.10 20.74 -0.09
C THR A 37 -36.03 22.25 0.12
N ASN A 38 -35.20 22.67 1.07
CA ASN A 38 -34.97 24.09 1.28
C ASN A 38 -34.21 24.67 0.07
N LYS A 39 -34.87 25.59 -0.62
CA LYS A 39 -34.57 26.01 -1.98
C LYS A 39 -33.58 27.18 -1.94
N ASN A 40 -32.27 26.92 -1.80
CA ASN A 40 -31.17 27.86 -2.12
C ASN A 40 -29.74 27.26 -2.00
N ILE A 41 -29.51 26.03 -2.48
CA ILE A 41 -28.15 25.59 -2.88
C ILE A 41 -28.24 25.01 -4.29
N SER A 42 -28.06 25.88 -5.28
CA SER A 42 -28.06 25.50 -6.70
C SER A 42 -26.73 24.82 -7.07
N ILE A 43 -26.47 23.63 -6.52
CA ILE A 43 -25.53 22.70 -7.16
C ILE A 43 -26.10 22.44 -8.55
N MET A 44 -25.38 22.89 -9.57
CA MET A 44 -25.80 22.83 -10.97
C MET A 44 -25.92 21.36 -11.39
N MET A 45 -27.12 20.79 -11.22
CA MET A 45 -27.38 19.39 -11.59
C MET A 45 -27.24 19.25 -13.09
N ILE A 46 -26.11 18.68 -13.51
CA ILE A 46 -25.77 18.45 -14.91
C ILE A 46 -26.93 17.66 -15.55
N ASN A 47 -27.47 18.18 -16.66
CA ASN A 47 -28.52 17.49 -17.42
C ASN A 47 -28.08 16.04 -17.71
N LYS A 48 -28.99 15.08 -17.50
CA LYS A 48 -28.76 13.65 -17.70
C LYS A 48 -28.10 13.31 -19.05
N GLN A 49 -28.45 14.05 -20.11
CA GLN A 49 -27.81 13.90 -21.43
C GLN A 49 -26.34 14.35 -21.40
N THR A 50 -26.06 15.55 -20.88
CA THR A 50 -24.71 16.10 -20.71
C THR A 50 -23.84 15.20 -19.83
N HIS A 51 -24.37 14.70 -18.70
CA HIS A 51 -23.66 13.77 -17.82
C HIS A 51 -23.33 12.45 -18.56
N LEU A 52 -24.26 11.89 -19.33
CA LEU A 52 -24.02 10.68 -20.13
C LEU A 52 -22.93 10.89 -21.19
N ILE A 53 -22.91 12.05 -21.84
CA ILE A 53 -21.89 12.43 -22.83
C ILE A 53 -20.53 12.56 -22.15
N LEU A 54 -20.43 13.36 -21.07
CA LEU A 54 -19.19 13.55 -20.30
C LEU A 54 -18.64 12.22 -19.75
N HIS A 55 -19.50 11.39 -19.15
CA HIS A 55 -19.14 10.05 -18.66
C HIS A 55 -18.62 9.15 -19.79
N THR A 56 -19.24 9.22 -20.97
CA THR A 56 -18.79 8.45 -22.14
C THR A 56 -17.43 8.96 -22.62
N ILE A 57 -17.25 10.27 -22.82
CA ILE A 57 -15.98 10.87 -23.25
C ILE A 57 -14.86 10.52 -22.26
N ALA A 58 -15.10 10.69 -20.95
CA ALA A 58 -14.13 10.37 -19.90
C ALA A 58 -13.70 8.89 -19.96
N ARG A 59 -14.64 7.94 -20.03
CA ARG A 59 -14.34 6.50 -20.20
C ARG A 59 -13.42 6.22 -21.39
N TYR A 60 -13.78 6.72 -22.58
CA TYR A 60 -13.00 6.47 -23.80
C TYR A 60 -11.64 7.17 -23.76
N PHE A 61 -11.55 8.38 -23.19
CA PHE A 61 -10.28 9.09 -22.99
C PHE A 61 -9.34 8.32 -22.05
N LEU A 62 -9.83 7.93 -20.86
CA LEU A 62 -9.07 7.14 -19.89
C LEU A 62 -8.54 5.83 -20.50
N ALA A 63 -9.41 5.09 -21.20
CA ALA A 63 -9.06 3.85 -21.88
C ALA A 63 -7.98 4.07 -22.95
N THR A 64 -8.11 5.11 -23.79
CA THR A 64 -7.11 5.44 -24.82
C THR A 64 -5.75 5.79 -24.22
N ILE A 65 -5.70 6.61 -23.17
CA ILE A 65 -4.43 7.00 -22.53
C ILE A 65 -3.73 5.79 -21.88
N PHE A 66 -4.45 4.92 -21.18
CA PHE A 66 -3.84 3.69 -20.64
C PHE A 66 -3.36 2.74 -21.74
N LEU A 67 -4.07 2.67 -22.87
CA LEU A 67 -3.67 1.85 -24.00
C LEU A 67 -2.37 2.38 -24.64
N MET A 68 -2.23 3.71 -24.79
CA MET A 68 -0.98 4.35 -25.20
C MET A 68 0.17 4.05 -24.22
N TYR A 69 -0.07 4.16 -22.90
CA TYR A 69 0.95 3.86 -21.88
C TYR A 69 1.33 2.37 -21.83
N ALA A 70 0.40 1.46 -22.15
CA ALA A 70 0.69 0.04 -22.25
C ALA A 70 1.57 -0.27 -23.46
N PHE A 71 1.21 0.25 -24.65
CA PHE A 71 2.03 0.08 -25.84
C PHE A 71 3.41 0.73 -25.69
N ALA A 72 3.52 1.87 -25.01
CA ALA A 72 4.81 2.48 -24.73
C ALA A 72 5.74 1.57 -23.91
N LYS A 73 5.21 0.79 -22.96
CA LYS A 73 5.98 -0.21 -22.20
C LYS A 73 6.36 -1.42 -23.05
N ILE A 74 5.43 -1.92 -23.87
CA ILE A 74 5.68 -3.08 -24.76
C ILE A 74 6.73 -2.74 -25.82
N LEU A 75 6.70 -1.52 -26.36
CA LEU A 75 7.65 -1.03 -27.37
C LEU A 75 8.96 -0.49 -26.79
N GLY A 76 9.15 -0.55 -25.46
CA GLY A 76 10.37 -0.07 -24.79
C GLY A 76 10.57 1.46 -24.82
N THR A 77 9.53 2.25 -25.14
CA THR A 77 9.60 3.72 -25.08
C THR A 77 9.29 4.27 -23.68
N GLN A 78 8.72 3.44 -22.79
CA GLN A 78 8.69 3.65 -21.34
C GLN A 78 9.62 2.66 -20.62
N PHE A 79 10.12 3.07 -19.46
CA PHE A 79 11.07 2.32 -18.62
C PHE A 79 12.46 2.06 -19.24
N THR A 80 12.83 2.76 -20.30
CA THR A 80 14.20 2.79 -20.81
C THR A 80 15.01 3.89 -20.11
N SER A 81 16.11 3.50 -19.46
CA SER A 81 17.09 4.42 -18.89
C SER A 81 18.07 4.89 -19.95
N GLN A 82 18.47 6.17 -19.93
CA GLN A 82 19.48 6.70 -20.84
C GLN A 82 20.89 6.28 -20.38
N PRO A 83 21.87 6.12 -21.29
CA PRO A 83 23.23 5.69 -20.92
C PRO A 83 23.91 6.55 -19.83
N GLN A 84 23.64 7.85 -19.82
CA GLN A 84 24.12 8.81 -18.81
C GLN A 84 23.69 8.49 -17.37
N VAL A 85 22.69 7.62 -17.20
CA VAL A 85 22.18 7.14 -15.91
C VAL A 85 22.96 5.92 -15.41
N TRP A 86 23.57 5.14 -16.31
CA TRP A 86 24.19 3.85 -15.99
C TRP A 86 25.45 4.00 -15.12
N ASP A 87 26.21 5.08 -15.31
CA ASP A 87 27.42 5.38 -14.54
C ASP A 87 27.13 6.06 -13.19
N LYS A 88 25.87 6.44 -12.91
CA LYS A 88 25.49 7.09 -11.65
C LYS A 88 25.39 6.05 -10.54
N THR A 89 26.00 6.34 -9.39
CA THR A 89 25.76 5.53 -8.19
C THR A 89 24.31 5.70 -7.71
N ILE A 90 23.76 4.70 -7.01
CA ILE A 90 22.36 4.71 -6.53
C ILE A 90 22.01 5.99 -5.74
N GLY A 91 22.96 6.55 -4.99
CA GLY A 91 22.76 7.79 -4.22
C GLY A 91 22.79 9.09 -5.05
N GLN A 92 23.08 9.01 -6.35
CA GLN A 92 23.08 10.14 -7.30
C GLN A 92 21.90 10.09 -8.28
N LEU A 93 21.10 9.01 -8.25
CA LEU A 93 19.91 8.88 -9.08
C LEU A 93 18.78 9.78 -8.54
N SER A 94 18.16 10.57 -9.41
CA SER A 94 16.87 11.19 -9.11
C SER A 94 15.78 10.12 -8.95
N GLY A 95 14.67 10.47 -8.31
CA GLY A 95 13.56 9.53 -8.12
C GLY A 95 12.95 9.03 -9.44
N PHE A 96 12.93 9.86 -10.48
CA PHE A 96 12.57 9.44 -11.84
C PHE A 96 13.56 8.41 -12.41
N GLU A 97 14.86 8.71 -12.37
CA GLU A 97 15.89 7.81 -12.91
C GLU A 97 15.92 6.46 -12.19
N LEU A 98 15.86 6.48 -10.85
CA LEU A 98 15.79 5.28 -10.02
C LEU A 98 14.55 4.44 -10.35
N THR A 99 13.40 5.09 -10.54
CA THR A 99 12.14 4.43 -10.90
C THR A 99 12.22 3.81 -12.30
N TRP A 100 12.67 4.57 -13.31
CA TRP A 100 12.80 4.07 -14.68
C TRP A 100 13.82 2.94 -14.78
N PHE A 101 14.94 3.03 -14.05
CA PHE A 101 15.95 1.97 -13.99
C PHE A 101 15.39 0.70 -13.32
N TYR A 102 14.64 0.84 -12.22
CA TYR A 102 14.02 -0.29 -11.53
C TYR A 102 12.97 -1.02 -12.38
N PHE A 103 12.02 -0.29 -12.97
CA PHE A 103 11.01 -0.90 -13.84
C PHE A 103 11.60 -1.40 -15.18
N GLY A 104 12.68 -0.77 -15.65
CA GLY A 104 13.40 -1.16 -16.87
C GLY A 104 14.23 -2.43 -16.73
N TYR A 105 14.68 -2.77 -15.52
CA TYR A 105 15.49 -3.95 -15.25
C TYR A 105 14.81 -5.28 -15.64
N SER A 106 13.48 -5.35 -15.57
CA SER A 106 12.70 -6.54 -15.92
C SER A 106 11.64 -6.24 -16.97
N TYR A 107 11.97 -6.49 -18.24
CA TYR A 107 11.04 -6.35 -19.36
C TYR A 107 9.76 -7.18 -19.18
N GLY A 108 9.86 -8.39 -18.61
CA GLY A 108 8.70 -9.23 -18.29
C GLY A 108 7.75 -8.59 -17.27
N TYR A 109 8.27 -7.86 -16.28
CA TYR A 109 7.47 -7.09 -15.34
C TYR A 109 6.82 -5.86 -16.02
N GLY A 110 7.54 -5.21 -16.94
CA GLY A 110 6.99 -4.17 -17.81
C GLY A 110 5.80 -4.66 -18.66
N ILE A 111 5.90 -5.85 -19.27
CA ILE A 111 4.80 -6.50 -20.01
C ILE A 111 3.62 -6.81 -19.09
N PHE A 112 3.86 -7.32 -17.88
CA PHE A 112 2.79 -7.60 -16.92
C PHE A 112 1.98 -6.34 -16.60
N ILE A 113 2.66 -5.23 -16.29
CA ILE A 113 2.01 -3.93 -16.06
C ILE A 113 1.23 -3.50 -17.31
N ALA A 114 1.84 -3.53 -18.49
CA ALA A 114 1.18 -3.17 -19.75
C ALA A 114 -0.09 -4.01 -20.01
N SER A 115 -0.05 -5.30 -19.72
CA SER A 115 -1.17 -6.23 -19.90
C SER A 115 -2.33 -5.88 -18.97
N THR A 116 -2.06 -5.55 -17.70
CA THR A 116 -3.13 -5.06 -16.79
C THR A 116 -3.72 -3.72 -17.24
N GLN A 117 -2.92 -2.82 -17.81
CA GLN A 117 -3.41 -1.57 -18.42
C GLN A 117 -4.30 -1.83 -19.65
N ILE A 118 -3.92 -2.75 -20.55
CA ILE A 118 -4.73 -3.16 -21.71
C ILE A 118 -6.07 -3.75 -21.26
N ILE A 119 -6.08 -4.62 -20.25
CA ILE A 119 -7.31 -5.22 -19.71
C ILE A 119 -8.21 -4.11 -19.12
N ALA A 120 -7.68 -3.17 -18.34
CA ALA A 120 -8.44 -2.05 -17.80
C ALA A 120 -9.06 -1.19 -18.91
N SER A 121 -8.29 -0.83 -19.94
CA SER A 121 -8.79 -0.09 -21.11
C SER A 121 -9.86 -0.84 -21.89
N GLY A 122 -9.64 -2.14 -22.15
CA GLY A 122 -10.61 -3.01 -22.83
C GLY A 122 -11.95 -3.05 -22.10
N LEU A 123 -11.92 -3.24 -20.78
CA LEU A 123 -13.11 -3.23 -19.93
C LEU A 123 -13.80 -1.86 -19.87
N LEU A 124 -13.06 -0.76 -20.01
CA LEU A 124 -13.64 0.59 -20.07
C LEU A 124 -14.30 0.89 -21.42
N PHE A 125 -13.85 0.33 -22.55
CA PHE A 125 -14.52 0.57 -23.83
C PHE A 125 -15.98 0.07 -23.82
N PHE A 126 -16.24 -1.16 -23.35
CA PHE A 126 -17.61 -1.70 -23.34
C PHE A 126 -18.45 -1.20 -22.16
N ARG A 127 -19.64 -0.67 -22.42
CA ARG A 127 -20.56 -0.13 -21.39
C ARG A 127 -20.90 -1.13 -20.28
N LYS A 128 -21.03 -2.42 -20.61
CA LYS A 128 -21.39 -3.48 -19.65
C LYS A 128 -20.27 -3.78 -18.64
N THR A 129 -19.01 -3.54 -19.00
CA THR A 129 -17.84 -3.85 -18.16
C THR A 129 -17.24 -2.65 -17.43
N THR A 130 -17.78 -1.43 -17.66
CA THR A 130 -17.33 -0.17 -17.05
C THR A 130 -16.95 -0.30 -15.58
N ARG A 131 -17.81 -0.94 -14.77
CA ARG A 131 -17.65 -1.05 -13.31
C ARG A 131 -16.41 -1.85 -12.90
N VAL A 132 -16.12 -2.95 -13.60
CA VAL A 132 -14.91 -3.73 -13.35
C VAL A 132 -13.68 -2.99 -13.91
N GLY A 133 -13.81 -2.42 -15.11
CA GLY A 133 -12.76 -1.65 -15.76
C GLY A 133 -12.30 -0.45 -14.94
N ILE A 134 -13.22 0.32 -14.35
CA ILE A 134 -12.87 1.53 -13.59
C ILE A 134 -12.24 1.22 -12.23
N VAL A 135 -12.63 0.13 -11.57
CA VAL A 135 -11.98 -0.34 -10.33
C VAL A 135 -10.54 -0.79 -10.62
N LEU A 136 -10.33 -1.57 -11.69
CA LEU A 136 -9.00 -1.98 -12.11
C LEU A 136 -8.14 -0.78 -12.54
N TYR A 137 -8.71 0.16 -13.30
CA TYR A 137 -8.07 1.40 -13.70
C TYR A 137 -7.63 2.22 -12.48
N LEU A 138 -8.53 2.44 -11.52
CA LEU A 138 -8.25 3.18 -10.30
C LEU A 138 -7.15 2.53 -9.47
N SER A 139 -7.12 1.20 -9.36
CA SER A 139 -6.06 0.47 -8.67
C SER A 139 -4.68 0.74 -9.29
N ILE A 140 -4.60 0.84 -10.63
CA ILE A 140 -3.34 1.06 -11.34
C ILE A 140 -2.94 2.55 -11.30
N ILE A 141 -3.84 3.47 -11.65
CA ILE A 141 -3.51 4.91 -11.68
C ILE A 141 -3.22 5.46 -10.28
N THR A 142 -3.88 4.96 -9.23
CA THR A 142 -3.57 5.36 -7.84
C THR A 142 -2.17 4.91 -7.44
N ASN A 143 -1.74 3.71 -7.85
CA ASN A 143 -0.37 3.25 -7.59
C ASN A 143 0.67 4.13 -8.31
N ILE A 144 0.43 4.47 -9.59
CA ILE A 144 1.26 5.40 -10.37
C ILE A 144 1.30 6.78 -9.69
N LEU A 145 0.15 7.32 -9.26
CA LEU A 145 0.05 8.61 -8.61
C LEU A 145 0.85 8.66 -7.29
N VAL A 146 0.71 7.62 -6.46
CA VAL A 146 1.47 7.50 -5.20
C VAL A 146 2.97 7.39 -5.46
N LEU A 147 3.37 6.64 -6.49
CA LEU A 147 4.76 6.54 -6.95
C LEU A 147 5.31 7.92 -7.39
N ASP A 148 4.57 8.65 -8.23
CA ASP A 148 4.97 9.97 -8.72
C ASP A 148 5.12 11.01 -7.60
N PHE A 149 4.30 10.92 -6.54
CA PHE A 149 4.47 11.73 -5.34
C PHE A 149 5.67 11.27 -4.49
N ALA A 150 5.79 9.97 -4.19
CA ALA A 150 6.84 9.44 -3.33
C ALA A 150 8.26 9.62 -3.91
N TYR A 151 8.40 9.54 -5.23
CA TYR A 151 9.67 9.68 -5.96
C TYR A 151 9.84 11.06 -6.63
N ASN A 152 8.96 12.03 -6.35
CA ASN A 152 9.00 13.38 -6.91
C ASN A 152 9.14 13.44 -8.44
N ILE A 153 8.33 12.65 -9.15
CA ILE A 153 8.34 12.54 -10.61
C ILE A 153 7.45 13.63 -11.22
N GLU A 154 7.97 14.86 -11.29
CA GLU A 154 7.19 16.04 -11.68
C GLU A 154 6.58 15.94 -13.09
N GLY A 155 7.32 15.39 -14.06
CA GLY A 155 6.87 15.28 -15.46
C GLY A 155 5.70 14.34 -15.70
N ALA A 156 5.39 13.41 -14.78
CA ALA A 156 4.25 12.49 -14.89
C ALA A 156 3.09 12.84 -13.94
N LYS A 157 3.42 13.35 -12.74
CA LYS A 157 2.52 13.66 -11.63
C LYS A 157 1.26 14.44 -12.05
N GLY A 158 1.41 15.50 -12.85
CA GLY A 158 0.28 16.33 -13.29
C GLY A 158 -0.76 15.55 -14.11
N MET A 159 -0.29 14.69 -15.03
CA MET A 159 -1.18 13.85 -15.83
C MET A 159 -1.81 12.74 -15.00
N ALA A 160 -1.07 12.14 -14.07
CA ALA A 160 -1.60 11.14 -13.14
C ALA A 160 -2.73 11.69 -12.26
N ILE A 161 -2.64 12.95 -11.79
CA ILE A 161 -3.71 13.65 -11.05
C ILE A 161 -4.97 13.78 -11.92
N ILE A 162 -4.85 14.27 -13.15
CA ILE A 162 -5.99 14.49 -14.06
C ILE A 162 -6.69 13.15 -14.39
N LEU A 163 -5.92 12.11 -14.72
CA LEU A 163 -6.45 10.78 -15.00
C LEU A 163 -7.13 10.16 -13.77
N THR A 164 -6.57 10.35 -12.57
CA THR A 164 -7.20 9.88 -11.32
C THR A 164 -8.50 10.62 -11.04
N GLY A 165 -8.54 11.94 -11.21
CA GLY A 165 -9.76 12.75 -11.04
C GLY A 165 -10.87 12.36 -12.02
N LEU A 166 -10.54 12.17 -13.30
CA LEU A 166 -11.48 11.66 -14.31
C LEU A 166 -11.94 10.22 -14.01
N ALA A 167 -11.06 9.36 -13.49
CA ALA A 167 -11.41 8.01 -13.11
C ALA A 167 -12.34 7.95 -11.88
N LEU A 168 -12.12 8.83 -10.90
CA LEU A 168 -13.02 9.04 -9.77
C LEU A 168 -14.38 9.58 -10.22
N PHE A 169 -14.42 10.51 -11.18
CA PHE A 169 -15.68 10.97 -11.79
C PHE A 169 -16.46 9.79 -12.41
N VAL A 170 -15.81 8.95 -13.22
CA VAL A 170 -16.44 7.76 -13.82
C VAL A 170 -16.92 6.75 -12.75
N LEU A 171 -16.14 6.53 -11.69
CA LEU A 171 -16.55 5.68 -10.56
C LEU A 171 -17.80 6.23 -9.86
N LEU A 172 -17.83 7.54 -9.59
CA LEU A 172 -18.94 8.21 -8.91
C LEU A 172 -20.21 8.22 -9.79
N SER A 173 -20.07 8.41 -11.11
CA SER A 173 -21.18 8.25 -12.07
C SER A 173 -21.82 6.85 -12.04
N GLU A 174 -21.03 5.81 -11.80
CA GLU A 174 -21.51 4.42 -11.67
C GLU A 174 -21.86 4.00 -10.21
N PHE A 175 -21.67 4.89 -9.21
CA PHE A 175 -21.77 4.56 -7.78
C PHE A 175 -23.10 3.90 -7.39
N LYS A 176 -24.23 4.36 -7.96
CA LYS A 176 -25.54 3.75 -7.72
C LYS A 176 -25.54 2.25 -8.08
N GLY A 177 -24.89 1.89 -9.19
CA GLY A 177 -24.77 0.52 -9.65
C GLY A 177 -23.84 -0.36 -8.78
N PHE A 178 -22.87 0.24 -8.10
CA PHE A 178 -22.07 -0.44 -7.07
C PHE A 178 -22.86 -0.62 -5.77
N TYR A 179 -23.60 0.40 -5.33
CA TYR A 179 -24.47 0.34 -4.15
C TYR A 179 -25.57 -0.71 -4.30
N GLU A 180 -26.25 -0.73 -5.46
CA GLU A 180 -27.21 -1.77 -5.83
C GLU A 180 -26.57 -3.18 -5.77
N PHE A 181 -25.34 -3.34 -6.27
CA PHE A 181 -24.67 -4.64 -6.32
C PHE A 181 -24.14 -5.14 -4.96
N PHE A 182 -23.51 -4.27 -4.16
CA PHE A 182 -22.84 -4.66 -2.92
C PHE A 182 -23.70 -4.54 -1.67
N ILE A 183 -24.68 -3.64 -1.64
CA ILE A 183 -25.51 -3.37 -0.45
C ILE A 183 -26.94 -3.88 -0.61
N GLN A 184 -27.57 -3.68 -1.77
CA GLN A 184 -28.99 -4.04 -1.95
C GLN A 184 -29.22 -5.50 -2.36
N LYS A 185 -28.33 -6.09 -3.16
CA LYS A 185 -28.44 -7.51 -3.51
C LYS A 185 -28.20 -8.37 -2.25
N PRO A 186 -29.06 -9.36 -1.97
CA PRO A 186 -28.80 -10.30 -0.89
C PRO A 186 -27.49 -11.06 -1.17
N ALA A 187 -26.77 -11.41 -0.11
CA ALA A 187 -25.57 -12.23 -0.22
C ALA A 187 -25.90 -13.57 -0.90
N LEU A 188 -24.94 -14.09 -1.68
CA LEU A 188 -25.09 -15.37 -2.41
C LEU A 188 -25.45 -16.54 -1.48
N PHE A 189 -24.95 -16.50 -0.25
CA PHE A 189 -25.29 -17.43 0.82
C PHE A 189 -25.96 -16.66 1.96
N LYS A 190 -27.13 -17.13 2.38
CA LYS A 190 -27.85 -16.64 3.56
C LYS A 190 -27.24 -17.20 4.84
N GLN A 191 -27.67 -16.64 5.97
CA GLN A 191 -27.26 -17.16 7.27
C GLN A 191 -27.79 -18.59 7.53
N GLU A 192 -28.93 -18.92 6.94
CA GLU A 192 -29.61 -20.21 6.94
C GLU A 192 -28.79 -21.31 6.24
N ASP A 193 -28.02 -20.96 5.21
CA ASP A 193 -27.17 -21.89 4.45
C ASP A 193 -25.90 -22.30 5.21
N ASN A 194 -25.57 -21.64 6.33
CA ASN A 194 -24.39 -21.97 7.11
C ASN A 194 -24.59 -23.27 7.89
N PRO A 195 -23.68 -24.26 7.79
CA PRO A 195 -23.75 -25.44 8.63
C PRO A 195 -23.60 -25.04 10.10
N LYS A 196 -24.31 -25.73 11.00
CA LYS A 196 -24.50 -25.32 12.41
C LYS A 196 -23.20 -25.02 13.16
N TRP A 197 -22.10 -25.72 12.84
CA TRP A 197 -20.78 -25.48 13.42
C TRP A 197 -20.17 -24.12 13.04
N LEU A 198 -20.40 -23.66 11.80
CA LEU A 198 -19.92 -22.37 11.30
C LEU A 198 -20.57 -21.20 12.06
N ASN A 199 -21.86 -21.31 12.40
CA ASN A 199 -22.55 -20.33 13.23
C ASN A 199 -22.01 -20.27 14.67
N LYS A 200 -21.48 -21.38 15.21
CA LYS A 200 -20.79 -21.41 16.51
C LYS A 200 -19.41 -20.74 16.43
N ILE A 201 -18.66 -20.99 15.36
CA ILE A 201 -17.35 -20.37 15.11
C ILE A 201 -17.47 -18.90 14.67
N ARG A 202 -18.62 -18.45 14.16
CA ARG A 202 -18.84 -17.07 13.68
C ARG A 202 -18.48 -16.00 14.70
N VAL A 203 -18.72 -16.21 16.00
CA VAL A 203 -18.35 -15.26 17.07
C VAL A 203 -16.82 -15.24 17.27
N SER A 204 -16.14 -16.38 17.11
CA SER A 204 -14.70 -16.47 17.27
C SER A 204 -13.93 -15.56 16.31
N LYS A 205 -14.50 -15.13 15.17
CA LYS A 205 -13.84 -14.17 14.26
C LYS A 205 -13.46 -12.86 14.97
N PHE A 206 -14.22 -12.42 15.97
CA PHE A 206 -13.91 -11.22 16.75
C PHE A 206 -12.72 -11.41 17.70
N ILE A 207 -12.30 -12.65 17.95
CA ILE A 207 -11.10 -13.00 18.70
C ILE A 207 -9.96 -13.37 17.73
N LEU A 208 -10.24 -14.25 16.76
CA LEU A 208 -9.31 -14.73 15.75
C LEU A 208 -8.76 -13.62 14.85
N ILE A 209 -9.55 -12.63 14.43
CA ILE A 209 -9.04 -11.55 13.58
C ILE A 209 -8.01 -10.71 14.36
N PRO A 210 -8.31 -10.15 15.56
CA PRO A 210 -7.29 -9.51 16.39
C PRO A 210 -6.12 -10.43 16.74
N LEU A 211 -6.36 -11.71 17.05
CA LEU A 211 -5.30 -12.66 17.39
C LEU A 211 -4.39 -12.97 16.21
N VAL A 212 -4.90 -13.00 14.97
CA VAL A 212 -4.08 -13.11 13.75
C VAL A 212 -3.30 -11.82 13.51
N PHE A 213 -3.89 -10.64 13.70
CA PHE A 213 -3.14 -9.38 13.61
C PHE A 213 -2.02 -9.28 14.66
N ILE A 214 -2.31 -9.61 15.92
CA ILE A 214 -1.34 -9.67 17.02
C ILE A 214 -0.30 -10.76 16.75
N GLY A 215 -0.69 -11.93 16.26
CA GLY A 215 0.19 -13.03 15.91
C GLY A 215 1.16 -12.67 14.77
N LEU A 216 0.66 -12.09 13.68
CA LEU A 216 1.49 -11.59 12.57
C LEU A 216 2.39 -10.43 13.00
N PHE A 217 1.88 -9.50 13.82
CA PHE A 217 2.69 -8.39 14.35
C PHE A 217 3.79 -8.89 15.29
N THR A 218 3.48 -9.75 16.26
CA THR A 218 4.48 -10.33 17.18
C THR A 218 5.46 -11.23 16.45
N PHE A 219 5.02 -12.04 15.49
CA PHE A 219 5.90 -12.83 14.62
C PHE A 219 6.87 -11.95 13.84
N THR A 220 6.37 -10.92 13.13
CA THR A 220 7.23 -9.99 12.38
C THR A 220 8.11 -9.13 13.28
N PHE A 221 7.66 -8.77 14.47
CA PHE A 221 8.46 -8.07 15.50
C PHE A 221 9.58 -8.96 16.06
N VAL A 222 9.31 -10.25 16.31
CA VAL A 222 10.32 -11.25 16.70
C VAL A 222 11.32 -11.47 15.57
N LEU A 223 10.87 -11.61 14.32
CA LEU A 223 11.77 -11.68 13.15
C LEU A 223 12.63 -10.41 13.02
N LYS A 224 12.03 -9.22 13.19
CA LYS A 224 12.77 -7.94 13.19
C LYS A 224 13.83 -7.91 14.29
N ASN A 225 13.49 -8.28 15.51
CA ASN A 225 14.43 -8.24 16.64
C ASN A 225 15.50 -9.33 16.56
N LYS A 226 15.22 -10.46 15.90
CA LYS A 226 16.17 -11.55 15.71
C LYS A 226 17.12 -11.33 14.52
N TYR A 227 16.60 -10.81 13.41
CA TYR A 227 17.33 -10.73 12.14
C TYR A 227 17.64 -9.31 11.67
N MET A 228 16.97 -8.28 12.18
CA MET A 228 17.11 -6.87 11.76
C MET A 228 17.49 -5.92 12.92
N SER A 229 17.85 -6.45 14.09
CA SER A 229 18.39 -5.67 15.20
C SER A 229 19.74 -5.06 14.82
N LYS A 230 19.83 -3.74 14.86
CA LYS A 230 21.08 -3.00 14.73
C LYS A 230 21.67 -2.82 16.12
N ASN A 231 22.86 -3.37 16.35
CA ASN A 231 23.63 -3.10 17.57
C ASN A 231 24.62 -1.94 17.33
N GLU A 232 25.41 -1.61 18.34
CA GLU A 232 26.40 -0.51 18.30
C GLU A 232 27.44 -0.64 17.18
N PHE A 233 27.81 -1.87 16.82
CA PHE A 233 28.73 -2.16 15.72
C PHE A 233 28.09 -1.95 14.35
N PHE A 234 26.75 -2.02 14.22
CA PHE A 234 26.08 -1.97 12.91
C PHE A 234 26.52 -0.75 12.08
N GLY A 235 27.00 -1.01 10.86
CA GLY A 235 27.49 0.01 9.94
C GLY A 235 28.69 -0.43 9.11
N ALA A 236 29.21 0.51 8.33
CA ALA A 236 30.43 0.36 7.53
C ALA A 236 31.60 1.06 8.23
N TRP A 237 32.69 0.32 8.47
CA TRP A 237 33.85 0.79 9.21
C TRP A 237 35.09 0.76 8.32
N LYS A 238 35.75 1.90 8.18
CA LYS A 238 37.07 2.03 7.54
C LYS A 238 38.13 1.62 8.55
N VAL A 239 39.07 0.74 8.16
CA VAL A 239 40.24 0.46 9.00
C VAL A 239 41.23 1.61 8.84
N ALA A 240 41.53 2.29 9.94
CA ALA A 240 42.47 3.42 10.00
C ALA A 240 43.86 2.99 10.46
N GLN A 241 43.93 2.04 11.40
CA GLN A 241 45.16 1.42 11.88
C GLN A 241 44.96 -0.09 12.01
N LEU A 242 45.95 -0.88 11.58
CA LEU A 242 45.92 -2.34 11.61
C LEU A 242 47.28 -2.88 12.08
N LYS A 243 47.29 -3.59 13.21
CA LYS A 243 48.45 -4.32 13.75
C LYS A 243 48.04 -5.77 14.02
N GLY A 244 48.90 -6.72 13.66
CA GLY A 244 48.68 -8.16 13.88
C GLY A 244 47.78 -8.87 12.87
N LYS A 245 47.26 -8.16 11.85
CA LYS A 245 46.49 -8.70 10.71
C LYS A 245 46.90 -7.92 9.44
N SER A 246 46.53 -8.43 8.25
CA SER A 246 46.83 -7.80 6.96
C SER A 246 45.62 -7.82 6.01
N GLY A 247 45.57 -6.91 5.06
CA GLY A 247 44.53 -6.85 4.01
C GLY A 247 43.12 -6.44 4.46
N TRP A 248 42.95 -5.94 5.70
CA TRP A 248 41.65 -5.47 6.17
C TRP A 248 41.51 -3.97 5.87
N ASN A 249 40.73 -3.60 4.86
CA ASN A 249 40.50 -2.18 4.50
C ASN A 249 39.13 -1.67 4.99
N ARG A 250 38.11 -2.53 4.95
CA ARG A 250 36.75 -2.23 5.42
C ARG A 250 36.17 -3.41 6.16
N ILE A 251 35.48 -3.15 7.27
CA ILE A 251 34.64 -4.12 7.95
C ILE A 251 33.19 -3.63 7.88
N TYR A 252 32.28 -4.53 7.54
CA TYR A 252 30.84 -4.30 7.61
C TYR A 252 30.28 -5.15 8.74
N PHE A 253 29.65 -4.53 9.72
CA PHE A 253 28.81 -5.24 10.69
C PHE A 253 27.36 -5.04 10.27
N GLN A 254 26.68 -6.15 10.04
CA GLN A 254 25.35 -6.22 9.48
C GLN A 254 24.35 -6.69 10.54
N SER A 255 23.08 -6.77 10.14
CA SER A 255 22.02 -7.33 10.98
C SER A 255 22.25 -8.81 11.29
N ALA A 256 21.46 -9.40 12.21
CA ALA A 256 21.60 -10.80 12.64
C ALA A 256 23.02 -11.17 13.16
N ASN A 257 23.78 -10.16 13.60
CA ASN A 257 25.18 -10.26 13.99
C ASN A 257 26.09 -10.96 12.94
N THR A 258 25.89 -10.69 11.65
CA THR A 258 26.85 -11.11 10.61
C THR A 258 27.86 -9.99 10.30
N PHE A 259 29.07 -10.38 9.89
CA PHE A 259 30.08 -9.42 9.43
C PHE A 259 30.68 -9.86 8.09
N SER A 260 31.22 -8.91 7.34
CA SER A 260 32.15 -9.18 6.25
C SER A 260 33.34 -8.24 6.28
N ILE A 261 34.51 -8.74 5.89
CA ILE A 261 35.76 -7.98 5.81
C ILE A 261 36.18 -7.92 4.35
N ARG A 262 36.50 -6.72 3.89
CA ARG A 262 36.84 -6.42 2.51
C ARG A 262 38.25 -5.88 2.36
N SER A 263 38.91 -6.31 1.28
CA SER A 263 40.28 -5.97 0.90
C SER A 263 40.37 -5.23 -0.43
N GLY A 264 41.39 -4.38 -0.56
CA GLY A 264 41.72 -3.65 -1.78
C GLY A 264 40.73 -2.55 -2.15
N GLN A 265 41.01 -1.82 -3.24
CA GLN A 265 40.15 -0.74 -3.73
C GLN A 265 38.78 -1.23 -4.21
N ASN A 266 38.71 -2.46 -4.74
CA ASN A 266 37.47 -3.09 -5.20
C ASN A 266 36.64 -3.74 -4.08
N PHE A 267 37.06 -3.60 -2.81
CA PHE A 267 36.38 -4.17 -1.63
C PHE A 267 35.98 -5.66 -1.80
N GLN A 268 36.91 -6.48 -2.30
CA GLN A 268 36.67 -7.92 -2.43
C GLN A 268 36.51 -8.57 -1.05
N GLU A 269 35.55 -9.49 -0.93
CA GLU A 269 35.32 -10.22 0.32
C GLU A 269 36.46 -11.19 0.59
N ILE A 270 37.06 -11.08 1.78
CA ILE A 270 38.13 -11.96 2.25
C ILE A 270 37.70 -12.79 3.47
N TYR A 271 36.72 -12.31 4.24
CA TYR A 271 36.08 -13.03 5.34
C TYR A 271 34.61 -12.65 5.43
N SER A 272 33.76 -13.62 5.73
CA SER A 272 32.39 -13.42 6.21
C SER A 272 32.06 -14.43 7.29
N GLY A 273 31.08 -14.10 8.14
CA GLY A 273 30.80 -14.91 9.32
C GLY A 273 29.88 -14.24 10.33
N LYS A 274 29.80 -14.83 11.52
CA LYS A 274 28.96 -14.36 12.64
C LYS A 274 29.85 -13.79 13.74
N TYR A 275 29.36 -12.78 14.44
CA TYR A 275 30.01 -12.25 15.63
C TYR A 275 29.12 -12.37 16.86
N LYS A 276 29.78 -12.52 18.01
CA LYS A 276 29.17 -12.45 19.33
C LYS A 276 29.92 -11.37 20.10
N PHE A 277 29.23 -10.67 20.99
CA PHE A 277 29.85 -9.67 21.85
C PHE A 277 29.17 -9.67 23.21
N ASP A 278 29.95 -9.33 24.24
CA ASP A 278 29.47 -9.15 25.59
C ASP A 278 29.81 -7.74 26.05
N LYS A 279 28.78 -7.01 26.47
CA LYS A 279 28.87 -5.63 26.96
C LYS A 279 29.53 -5.53 28.33
N ALA A 280 29.41 -6.56 29.17
CA ALA A 280 29.94 -6.55 30.53
C ALA A 280 31.47 -6.71 30.53
N SER A 281 32.00 -7.69 29.78
CA SER A 281 33.44 -7.87 29.59
C SER A 281 34.06 -7.00 28.49
N GLN A 282 33.26 -6.17 27.80
CA GLN A 282 33.63 -5.40 26.61
C GLN A 282 34.41 -6.24 25.60
N THR A 283 33.97 -7.48 25.33
CA THR A 283 34.69 -8.43 24.46
C THR A 283 33.84 -8.76 23.23
N ILE A 284 34.50 -8.85 22.07
CA ILE A 284 33.92 -9.28 20.79
C ILE A 284 34.67 -10.50 20.25
N TRP A 285 33.91 -11.42 19.67
CA TRP A 285 34.36 -12.63 19.00
C TRP A 285 33.87 -12.60 17.56
N LEU A 286 34.78 -12.67 16.59
CA LEU A 286 34.48 -12.83 15.17
C LEU A 286 34.74 -14.29 14.78
N GLN A 287 33.73 -15.00 14.31
CA GLN A 287 33.85 -16.37 13.80
C GLN A 287 33.57 -16.36 12.29
N ALA A 288 34.55 -16.76 11.48
CA ALA A 288 34.46 -16.77 10.03
C ALA A 288 34.35 -18.20 9.50
N PHE A 289 33.86 -18.36 8.28
CA PHE A 289 33.98 -19.60 7.53
C PHE A 289 34.83 -19.35 6.28
N LYS A 290 35.46 -20.41 5.76
CA LYS A 290 36.27 -20.34 4.54
C LYS A 290 35.50 -21.06 3.43
N THR A 291 34.94 -20.28 2.50
CA THR A 291 34.25 -20.83 1.34
C THR A 291 34.98 -20.47 0.05
N ASN A 292 35.06 -21.43 -0.87
CA ASN A 292 35.45 -21.18 -2.26
C ASN A 292 34.25 -20.73 -3.12
N ASP A 293 33.03 -20.92 -2.61
CA ASP A 293 31.77 -20.56 -3.27
C ASP A 293 31.22 -19.25 -2.68
N LYS A 294 31.00 -18.25 -3.54
CA LYS A 294 30.60 -16.88 -3.16
C LYS A 294 29.11 -16.75 -2.82
N ASN A 295 28.32 -17.80 -2.98
CA ASN A 295 26.85 -17.76 -2.87
C ASN A 295 26.29 -18.31 -1.54
N ILE A 296 27.12 -18.64 -0.56
CA ILE A 296 26.65 -19.18 0.73
C ILE A 296 26.09 -18.05 1.62
N ASP A 297 24.82 -18.17 2.01
CA ASP A 297 24.23 -17.30 3.04
C ASP A 297 24.85 -17.62 4.41
N VAL A 298 25.53 -16.64 5.00
CA VAL A 298 26.14 -16.68 6.33
C VAL A 298 25.16 -17.18 7.41
N LEU A 299 23.86 -16.89 7.28
CA LEU A 299 22.85 -17.32 8.25
C LEU A 299 22.66 -18.85 8.25
N SER A 300 22.79 -19.49 7.07
CA SER A 300 22.65 -20.94 6.90
C SER A 300 23.81 -21.77 7.46
N VAL A 301 25.00 -21.16 7.60
CA VAL A 301 26.22 -21.83 8.10
C VAL A 301 26.08 -22.13 9.60
N GLN A 302 26.27 -23.40 9.97
CA GLN A 302 26.23 -23.85 11.37
C GLN A 302 27.47 -23.35 12.13
N GLU A 303 27.34 -23.06 13.42
CA GLU A 303 28.46 -22.48 14.21
C GLU A 303 29.68 -23.41 14.26
N GLY A 304 29.48 -24.74 14.28
CA GLY A 304 30.57 -25.73 14.24
C GLY A 304 31.36 -25.79 12.91
N GLN A 305 30.94 -25.04 11.88
CA GLN A 305 31.67 -24.89 10.61
C GLN A 305 32.46 -23.58 10.54
N MET A 306 32.40 -22.74 11.58
CA MET A 306 33.15 -21.48 11.68
C MET A 306 34.40 -21.66 12.55
N TYR A 307 35.47 -20.93 12.20
CA TYR A 307 36.69 -20.82 12.99
C TYR A 307 36.81 -19.42 13.59
N ASP A 308 37.45 -19.33 14.75
CA ASP A 308 37.68 -18.05 15.44
C ASP A 308 38.69 -17.20 14.65
N LEU A 309 38.24 -16.07 14.11
CA LEU A 309 39.04 -15.13 13.34
C LEU A 309 39.73 -14.08 14.23
N LEU A 310 39.00 -13.62 15.26
CA LEU A 310 39.45 -12.61 16.21
C LEU A 310 38.66 -12.72 17.53
N LYS A 311 39.38 -12.66 18.66
CA LYS A 311 38.84 -12.35 19.99
C LYS A 311 39.55 -11.10 20.50
N ALA A 312 38.80 -10.06 20.84
CA ALA A 312 39.37 -8.76 21.24
C ALA A 312 38.48 -8.05 22.26
N LYS A 313 39.10 -7.25 23.13
CA LYS A 313 38.36 -6.20 23.87
C LYS A 313 38.02 -5.07 22.91
N TYR A 314 36.83 -4.50 23.04
CA TYR A 314 36.37 -3.38 22.22
C TYR A 314 36.14 -2.11 23.04
N GLN A 315 36.41 -0.97 22.42
CA GLN A 315 35.94 0.34 22.86
C GLN A 315 35.27 1.01 21.67
N ILE A 316 34.00 1.41 21.82
CA ILE A 316 33.20 1.96 20.74
C ILE A 316 32.61 3.32 21.11
N THR A 317 32.64 4.23 20.15
CA THR A 317 31.98 5.53 20.16
C THR A 317 31.15 5.66 18.88
N GLU A 318 30.39 6.75 18.71
CA GLU A 318 29.61 6.95 17.48
C GLU A 318 30.45 6.96 16.19
N LYS A 319 31.73 7.36 16.28
CA LYS A 319 32.62 7.58 15.14
C LYS A 319 33.84 6.65 15.10
N GLU A 320 34.28 6.13 16.24
CA GLU A 320 35.48 5.28 16.32
C GLU A 320 35.21 3.95 17.04
N LEU A 321 35.85 2.89 16.54
CA LEU A 321 35.86 1.55 17.14
C LEU A 321 37.31 1.06 17.25
N LEU A 322 37.73 0.75 18.47
CA LEU A 322 39.04 0.17 18.80
C LEU A 322 38.85 -1.30 19.18
N LEU A 323 39.62 -2.21 18.57
CA LEU A 323 39.69 -3.62 18.91
C LEU A 323 41.11 -4.00 19.37
N ASN A 324 41.25 -4.41 20.62
CA ASN A 324 42.51 -4.82 21.25
C ASN A 324 42.44 -6.30 21.63
N GLY A 325 43.10 -7.15 20.84
CA GLY A 325 43.25 -8.58 21.08
C GLY A 325 44.71 -8.97 21.32
N GLU A 326 44.96 -10.25 21.55
CA GLU A 326 46.31 -10.77 21.72
C GLU A 326 47.12 -10.62 20.42
N GLY A 327 48.18 -9.81 20.44
CA GLY A 327 48.97 -9.43 19.26
C GLY A 327 48.27 -8.53 18.23
N VAL A 328 46.99 -8.20 18.42
CA VAL A 328 46.15 -7.50 17.43
C VAL A 328 45.64 -6.17 17.98
N ASN A 329 45.84 -5.08 17.24
CA ASN A 329 45.24 -3.77 17.54
C ASN A 329 44.68 -3.19 16.25
N ILE A 330 43.39 -2.84 16.26
CA ILE A 330 42.68 -2.31 15.09
C ILE A 330 41.94 -1.04 15.51
N LYS A 331 42.25 0.09 14.87
CA LYS A 331 41.44 1.31 14.93
C LYS A 331 40.59 1.44 13.68
N MET A 332 39.31 1.71 13.86
CA MET A 332 38.34 1.89 12.79
C MET A 332 37.54 3.19 12.95
N GLU A 333 37.17 3.77 11.81
CA GLU A 333 36.35 4.97 11.69
C GLU A 333 35.00 4.60 11.06
N LYS A 334 33.89 5.09 11.61
CA LYS A 334 32.55 4.86 11.06
C LYS A 334 32.32 5.70 9.81
N VAL A 335 31.79 5.06 8.77
CA VAL A 335 31.60 5.66 7.44
C VAL A 335 30.12 5.85 7.14
N ARG A 336 29.28 4.89 7.58
CA ARG A 336 27.81 4.90 7.58
C ARG A 336 27.30 4.01 8.70
#